data_AF-A0A5C7SP90-F1
#
_entry.id   AF-A0A5C7SP90-F1
#
_cell.length_a   1.000
_cell.length_b   1.000
_cell.length_c   1.000
_cell.angle_alpha   90.00
_cell.angle_beta   90.00
_cell.angle_gamma   90.00
#
_symmetry.space_group_name_H-M   'P 1'
#
loop_
_entity.id
_entity.type
_entity.pdbx_description
1 polymer ?
#
loop_
_entity_poly.entity_id
_entity_poly.type
_entity_poly.pdbx_seq_one_letter_code
_entity_poly.pdbx_strand_id
1 'polypeptide(L)' 'MAVTLSESAARHVSNFIAKRGKGFGIRLGVKTSGCSGMAYKL' A
#
# COMPACT_ATOMS: atom_id res chain seq x y z
N MET A 1 1.09 7.17 16.63
CA MET A 1 0.75 5.89 15.97
C MET A 1 1.51 5.84 14.66
N ALA A 2 2.28 4.78 14.41
CA ALA A 2 3.10 4.64 13.20
C ALA A 2 2.49 3.58 12.29
N VAL A 3 2.53 3.83 10.97
CA VAL A 3 2.14 2.83 9.96
C VAL A 3 3.36 1.92 9.74
N THR A 4 3.18 0.62 9.92
CA THR A 4 4.24 -0.39 9.75
C THR A 4 3.82 -1.45 8.75
N LEU A 5 4.79 -2.06 8.06
CA LEU A 5 4.58 -3.19 7.18
C LEU A 5 5.11 -4.47 7.82
N SER A 6 4.42 -5.59 7.60
CA SER A 6 5.03 -6.89 7.89
C SER A 6 6.22 -7.12 6.94
N GLU A 7 7.16 -7.96 7.37
CA GLU A 7 8.32 -8.30 6.54
C GLU A 7 7.89 -8.95 5.21
N SER A 8 6.86 -9.79 5.24
CA SER A 8 6.28 -10.40 4.03
C SER A 8 5.71 -9.35 3.06
N ALA A 9 5.00 -8.34 3.58
CA ALA A 9 4.46 -7.26 2.77
C ALA A 9 5.58 -6.37 2.19
N ALA A 10 6.61 -6.07 3.00
CA ALA A 10 7.77 -5.31 2.55
C ALA A 10 8.50 -6.01 1.39
N ARG A 11 8.76 -7.31 1.51
CA ARG A 11 9.35 -8.12 0.42
C ARG A 11 8.49 -8.10 -0.84
N HIS A 12 7.17 -8.23 -0.68
CA HIS A 12 6.23 -8.20 -1.81
C HIS A 12 6.31 -6.85 -2.55
N VAL A 13 6.25 -5.75 -1.83
CA VAL A 13 6.28 -4.39 -2.40
C VAL A 13 7.61 -4.11 -3.10
N SER A 14 8.74 -4.43 -2.46
CA SER A 14 10.07 -4.25 -3.05
C SER A 14 10.24 -5.03 -4.36
N ASN A 15 9.77 -6.28 -4.39
CA ASN A 15 9.78 -7.09 -5.61
C ASN A 15 8.91 -6.47 -6.71
N PHE A 16 7.78 -5.88 -6.35
CA PHE A 16 6.89 -5.23 -7.32
C PHE A 16 7.51 -3.95 -7.92
N ILE A 17 8.18 -3.15 -7.09
CA ILE A 17 8.90 -1.94 -7.54
C ILE A 17 10.08 -2.33 -8.45
N ALA A 18 10.85 -3.33 -8.05
CA ALA A 18 11.97 -3.84 -8.84
C ALA A 18 11.51 -4.34 -10.21
N LYS A 19 10.43 -5.12 -10.26
CA LYS A 19 9.82 -5.59 -11.53
C LYS A 19 9.29 -4.46 -12.40
N ARG A 20 8.75 -3.40 -11.79
CA ARG A 20 8.27 -2.21 -12.50
C ARG A 20 9.41 -1.37 -13.09
N GLY A 21 10.62 -1.47 -12.52
CA GLY A 21 11.82 -0.74 -12.97
C GLY A 21 11.79 0.77 -12.71
N LYS A 22 10.75 1.28 -12.06
CA LYS A 22 10.58 2.71 -11.71
C LYS A 22 9.55 2.89 -10.58
N GLY A 23 9.73 3.94 -9.78
CA GLY A 23 8.83 4.33 -8.70
C GLY A 23 9.50 4.31 -7.33
N PHE A 24 9.06 5.20 -6.43
CA PHE A 24 9.66 5.39 -5.10
C PHE A 24 9.12 4.42 -4.05
N GLY A 25 7.87 3.99 -4.16
CA GLY A 25 7.19 3.22 -3.12
C GLY A 25 5.72 2.95 -3.42
N ILE A 26 4.97 2.59 -2.38
CA ILE A 26 3.51 2.46 -2.40
C ILE A 26 2.86 3.61 -1.64
N ARG A 27 1.62 3.96 -2.03
CA ARG A 27 0.82 4.97 -1.35
C ARG A 27 -0.40 4.29 -0.73
N LEU A 28 -0.57 4.46 0.57
CA LEU A 28 -1.79 4.05 1.26
C LEU A 28 -2.78 5.21 1.22
N GLY A 29 -3.94 4.96 0.61
CA GLY A 29 -5.06 5.88 0.58
C GLY A 29 -6.27 5.31 1.30
N VAL A 30 -7.19 6.18 1.68
CA VAL A 30 -8.53 5.80 2.12
C VAL A 30 -9.55 6.47 1.20
N LYS A 31 -10.63 5.77 0.90
CA LYS A 31 -11.77 6.31 0.16
C LYS A 31 -13.08 5.96 0.86
N THR A 32 -14.10 6.78 0.68
CA THR A 32 -15.46 6.46 1.12
C THR A 32 -15.99 5.24 0.35
N SER A 33 -16.77 4.42 1.02
CA SER A 33 -17.36 3.20 0.48
C SER A 33 -18.71 2.93 1.16
N GLY A 34 -19.81 3.08 0.43
CA GLY A 34 -21.17 2.94 0.96
C GLY A 34 -21.66 4.18 1.72
N CYS A 35 -22.65 3.98 2.60
CA CYS A 35 -23.31 5.09 3.30
C CYS A 35 -22.41 5.77 4.34
N SER A 36 -21.58 4.99 5.05
CA SER A 36 -20.66 5.50 6.10
C SER A 36 -19.33 4.75 6.15
N GLY A 37 -19.06 3.86 5.20
CA GLY A 37 -17.86 3.02 5.22
C GLY A 37 -16.63 3.70 4.62
N MET A 38 -15.46 3.23 5.01
CA MET A 38 -14.16 3.61 4.44
C MET A 38 -13.43 2.36 3.95
N ALA A 39 -12.70 2.48 2.84
CA ALA A 39 -11.92 1.40 2.26
C ALA A 39 -10.48 1.85 2.01
N TYR A 40 -9.52 0.95 2.27
CA TYR A 40 -8.12 1.16 1.94
C TYR A 40 -7.87 0.97 0.45
N LYS A 41 -6.94 1.76 -0.09
CA LYS A 41 -6.47 1.70 -1.48
C LYS A 41 -4.94 1.68 -1.52
N LEU A 42 -4.40 0.84 -2.39
CA LEU A 42 -2.98 0.75 -2.77
C LEU A 42 -2.79 1.26 -4.21
#